data_AF-A0AAV0R0D8-F1
#
_entry.id   AF-A0AAV0R0D8-F1
#
_cell.length_a   1.000
_cell.length_b   1.000
_cell.length_c   1.000
_cell.angle_alpha   90.00
_cell.angle_beta   90.00
_cell.angle_gamma   90.00
#
_symmetry.space_group_name_H-M   'P 1'
#
loop_
_entity.id
_entity.type
_entity.pdbx_description
1 polymer ?
#
loop_
_entity_poly.entity_id
_entity_poly.type
_entity_poly.pdbx_seq_one_letter_code
_entity_poly.pdbx_strand_id
1 'polypeptide(L)'
;MEDKKSKIKIAVTLISLAAAAVTIAFTAAHYRRRRKTRSSCYLHAEGKPQFSFRRVLADNSFSHFKHLKRSSASSNEENGSNLHPYEQEIKALLEKPPVDFKLDSTGWNSKVSSSYVWVETESQLKELADLLSNERAFGVDTEQHSLRSFLGFTALIQISTRTEDYLLDTIALHDAMAVLRPVFADPNICKVFHGADNDVLWLQRDFHIYIVNLFDTAKACEVLSKPQKSLAYLLETYCGIYTNKLLQREDWRQRPLSAEMLEYAQTDAHYLLYIARCLIEELRQHDIDNSTSLDEKPHYVVEATRRSNMICMQVYTKEIDLYPGEAAASSILSRHFDVHEGSSTSSEKQDLVRRLCTWRELMVS
;
A
#
# COMPACT_ATOMS: atom_id res chain seq x y z
N MET A 1 56.31 5.32 52.73
CA MET A 1 54.90 4.88 52.60
C MET A 1 53.97 6.00 52.10
N GLU A 2 54.31 7.28 52.31
CA GLU A 2 53.54 8.45 51.83
C GLU A 2 53.54 8.64 50.30
N ASP A 3 54.67 8.42 49.61
CA ASP A 3 54.78 8.65 48.15
C ASP A 3 53.84 7.76 47.33
N LYS A 4 53.65 6.50 47.74
CA LYS A 4 52.75 5.55 47.07
C LYS A 4 51.28 5.94 47.24
N LYS A 5 50.89 6.49 48.40
CA LYS A 5 49.52 6.99 48.65
C LYS A 5 49.23 8.26 47.84
N SER A 6 50.22 9.14 47.67
CA SER A 6 50.09 10.35 46.84
C SER A 6 49.88 10.00 45.36
N LYS A 7 50.70 9.09 44.81
CA LYS A 7 50.57 8.61 43.42
C LYS A 7 49.22 7.93 43.14
N ILE A 8 48.71 7.14 44.09
CA ILE A 8 47.38 6.52 43.97
C ILE A 8 46.27 7.58 43.97
N LYS A 9 46.34 8.59 44.84
CA LYS A 9 45.35 9.70 44.84
C LYS A 9 45.36 10.45 43.51
N ILE A 10 46.53 10.77 42.96
CA ILE A 10 46.65 11.45 41.66
C ILE A 10 46.05 10.57 40.54
N ALA A 11 46.38 9.27 40.52
CA ALA A 11 45.83 8.34 39.52
C ALA A 11 44.29 8.23 39.59
N VAL A 12 43.71 8.13 40.80
CA VAL A 12 42.26 8.09 41.00
C VAL A 12 41.61 9.40 40.56
N THR A 13 42.26 10.53 40.81
CA THR A 13 41.75 11.86 40.40
C THR A 13 41.77 12.03 38.88
N LEU A 14 42.82 11.53 38.20
CA LEU A 14 42.91 11.56 36.74
C LEU A 14 41.88 10.63 36.09
N ILE A 15 41.64 9.43 36.65
CA ILE A 15 40.63 8.49 36.15
C ILE A 15 39.22 9.08 36.30
N SER A 16 38.92 9.72 37.43
CA SER A 16 37.61 10.34 37.67
C SER A 16 37.38 11.56 36.77
N LEU A 17 38.41 12.38 36.51
CA LEU A 17 38.34 13.46 35.52
C LEU A 17 38.12 12.94 34.09
N ALA A 18 38.77 11.84 33.70
CA ALA A 18 38.58 11.21 32.40
C ALA A 18 37.16 10.65 32.25
N ALA A 19 36.62 9.98 33.27
CA ALA A 19 35.25 9.48 33.27
C ALA A 19 34.21 10.62 33.17
N ALA A 20 34.43 11.73 33.88
CA ALA A 20 33.59 12.92 33.79
C ALA A 20 33.64 13.53 32.38
N ALA A 21 34.82 13.64 31.76
CA ALA A 21 34.98 14.15 30.41
C ALA A 21 34.28 13.28 29.36
N VAL A 22 34.36 11.95 29.47
CA VAL A 22 33.64 11.01 28.60
C VAL A 22 32.12 11.17 28.77
N THR A 23 31.64 11.30 30.00
CA THR A 23 30.20 11.49 30.28
C THR A 23 29.69 12.83 29.72
N ILE A 24 30.47 13.91 29.85
CA ILE A 24 30.17 15.21 29.26
C ILE A 24 30.18 15.14 27.73
N ALA A 25 31.14 14.44 27.14
CA ALA A 25 31.19 14.25 25.68
C ALA A 25 29.99 13.43 25.17
N PHE A 26 29.59 12.37 25.89
CA PHE A 26 28.45 11.54 25.52
C PHE A 26 27.13 12.28 25.66
N THR A 27 26.95 13.04 26.75
CA THR A 27 25.77 13.88 26.96
C THR A 27 25.71 15.04 25.98
N ALA A 28 26.84 15.68 25.65
CA ALA A 28 26.91 16.72 24.63
C ALA A 28 26.66 16.16 23.22
N ALA A 29 27.14 14.96 22.90
CA ALA A 29 26.86 14.27 21.64
C ALA A 29 25.39 13.86 21.53
N HIS A 30 24.80 13.34 22.61
CA HIS A 30 23.38 13.02 22.71
C HIS A 30 22.50 14.29 22.60
N TYR A 31 22.92 15.39 23.24
CA TYR A 31 22.24 16.68 23.14
C TYR A 31 22.35 17.29 21.74
N ARG A 32 23.52 17.19 21.08
CA ARG A 32 23.70 17.60 19.68
C ARG A 32 22.87 16.76 18.72
N ARG A 33 22.77 15.43 18.91
CA ARG A 33 21.86 14.55 18.15
C ARG A 33 20.40 14.97 18.32
N ARG A 34 19.94 15.20 19.56
CA ARG A 34 18.59 15.71 19.85
C ARG A 34 18.32 17.11 19.30
N ARG A 35 19.35 17.95 19.15
CA ARG A 35 19.21 19.29 18.58
C ARG A 35 19.21 19.28 17.06
N LYS A 36 19.90 18.31 16.42
CA LYS A 36 19.79 18.05 14.98
C LYS A 36 18.40 17.53 14.58
N THR A 37 17.69 16.85 15.48
CA THR A 37 16.30 16.42 15.30
C THR A 37 15.24 17.45 15.74
N ARG A 38 15.66 18.66 16.12
CA ARG A 38 14.77 19.83 16.28
C ARG A 38 14.90 20.79 15.09
N SER A 39 14.95 20.24 13.88
CA SER A 39 14.47 21.00 12.72
C SER A 39 12.97 21.13 12.91
N SER A 40 12.46 22.36 12.95
CA SER A 40 11.03 22.62 12.91
C SER A 40 10.44 21.85 11.73
N CYS A 41 9.53 20.92 12.00
CA CYS A 41 8.90 20.04 11.01
C CYS A 41 8.11 20.77 9.91
N TYR A 42 8.10 22.10 9.92
CA TYR A 42 7.35 22.96 9.00
C TYR A 42 8.20 24.02 8.26
N LEU A 43 9.51 24.15 8.52
CA LEU A 43 10.30 25.30 8.01
C LEU A 43 11.14 25.06 6.76
N HIS A 44 11.29 23.83 6.29
CA HIS A 44 11.65 23.57 4.90
C HIS A 44 10.42 23.00 4.22
N ALA A 45 9.71 23.83 3.47
CA ALA A 45 8.62 23.36 2.63
C ALA A 45 9.21 22.47 1.53
N GLU A 46 9.40 21.18 1.83
CA GLU A 46 9.67 20.18 0.82
C GLU A 46 8.60 20.29 -0.27
N GLY A 47 9.06 20.42 -1.51
CA GLY A 47 8.21 20.55 -2.68
C GLY A 47 7.20 19.41 -2.72
N LYS A 48 5.94 19.74 -2.98
CA LYS A 48 4.89 18.73 -3.15
C LYS A 48 5.14 18.00 -4.47
N PRO A 49 5.31 16.66 -4.49
CA PRO A 49 5.46 15.89 -5.72
C PRO A 49 4.35 16.15 -6.74
N GLN A 50 3.14 16.46 -6.26
CA GLN A 50 1.99 16.75 -7.11
C GLN A 50 2.20 17.93 -8.06
N PHE A 51 3.15 18.83 -7.78
CA PHE A 51 3.47 19.94 -8.68
C PHE A 51 4.19 19.52 -9.97
N SER A 52 4.77 18.31 -10.01
CA SER A 52 5.39 17.79 -11.23
C SER A 52 4.46 16.93 -12.09
N PHE A 53 3.26 16.57 -11.59
CA PHE A 53 2.31 15.73 -12.32
C PHE A 53 1.67 16.53 -13.45
N ARG A 54 1.80 16.06 -14.69
CA ARG A 54 1.23 16.73 -15.87
C ARG A 54 -0.23 16.36 -16.08
N ARG A 55 -0.62 15.15 -15.67
CA ARG A 55 -1.98 14.63 -15.74
C ARG A 55 -2.44 14.29 -14.33
N VAL A 56 -3.63 14.76 -13.97
CA VAL A 56 -4.30 14.38 -12.73
C VAL A 56 -5.62 13.71 -13.13
N LEU A 57 -5.71 12.40 -12.91
CA LEU A 57 -6.89 11.62 -13.29
C LEU A 57 -8.04 11.82 -12.28
N ALA A 58 -7.72 11.77 -10.99
CA ALA A 58 -8.63 12.10 -9.90
C ALA A 58 -8.35 13.53 -9.42
N ASP A 59 -9.05 14.52 -10.00
CA ASP A 59 -8.99 15.89 -9.49
C ASP A 59 -9.65 16.01 -8.10
N ASN A 60 -9.37 17.08 -7.35
CA ASN A 60 -10.01 17.31 -6.04
C ASN A 60 -11.39 17.95 -6.13
N SER A 61 -11.96 18.10 -7.34
CA SER A 61 -13.30 18.65 -7.47
C SER A 61 -14.33 17.66 -6.92
N PHE A 62 -15.50 18.19 -6.53
CA PHE A 62 -16.69 17.44 -6.14
C PHE A 62 -17.40 16.74 -7.31
N SER A 63 -16.72 16.59 -8.47
CA SER A 63 -17.22 15.82 -9.60
C SER A 63 -16.88 14.34 -9.41
N HIS A 64 -17.80 13.45 -9.77
CA HIS A 64 -17.53 12.02 -9.78
C HIS A 64 -16.29 11.68 -10.60
N PHE A 65 -15.55 10.67 -10.12
CA PHE A 65 -14.41 10.13 -10.85
C PHE A 65 -14.86 9.50 -12.17
N LYS A 66 -14.13 9.78 -13.25
CA LYS A 66 -14.42 9.25 -14.58
C LYS A 66 -13.44 8.14 -14.91
N HIS A 67 -13.96 6.91 -14.97
CA HIS A 67 -13.19 5.74 -15.38
C HIS A 67 -12.91 5.72 -16.88
N LEU A 68 -11.88 4.97 -17.27
CA LEU A 68 -11.47 4.80 -18.66
C LEU A 68 -12.60 4.15 -19.48
N LYS A 69 -12.99 4.75 -20.61
CA LYS A 69 -13.89 4.12 -21.59
C LYS A 69 -13.09 3.22 -22.53
N ARG A 70 -13.51 1.96 -22.70
CA ARG A 70 -12.90 1.05 -23.70
C ARG A 70 -13.49 1.30 -25.09
N SER A 71 -12.65 1.23 -26.12
CA SER A 71 -13.01 1.50 -27.52
C SER A 71 -14.10 0.57 -28.09
N SER A 72 -14.46 -0.52 -27.42
CA SER A 72 -15.55 -1.42 -27.79
C SER A 72 -16.93 -1.00 -27.25
N ALA A 73 -17.01 0.02 -26.41
CA ALA A 73 -18.29 0.58 -25.99
C ALA A 73 -18.91 1.35 -27.18
N SER A 74 -20.01 0.83 -27.72
CA SER A 74 -20.75 1.47 -28.81
C SER A 74 -21.04 2.94 -28.50
N SER A 75 -20.83 3.81 -29.48
CA SER A 75 -20.84 5.28 -29.41
C SER A 75 -22.14 5.95 -28.97
N ASN A 76 -23.13 5.22 -28.45
CA ASN A 76 -24.45 5.74 -28.07
C ASN A 76 -24.71 5.77 -26.55
N GLU A 77 -23.76 5.37 -25.71
CA GLU A 77 -23.86 5.54 -24.25
C GLU A 77 -23.06 6.78 -23.79
N GLU A 78 -23.67 7.95 -23.99
CA GLU A 78 -23.21 9.23 -23.42
C GLU A 78 -23.48 9.36 -21.91
N ASN A 79 -24.04 8.35 -21.26
CA ASN A 79 -24.20 8.36 -19.82
C ASN A 79 -22.91 7.89 -19.14
N GLY A 80 -22.39 8.74 -18.24
CA GLY A 80 -21.24 8.45 -17.38
C GLY A 80 -21.52 7.28 -16.44
N SER A 81 -21.48 6.06 -16.97
CA SER A 81 -21.77 4.86 -16.21
C SER A 81 -20.62 4.61 -15.22
N ASN A 82 -20.94 4.55 -13.94
CA ASN A 82 -20.07 4.06 -12.85
C ASN A 82 -19.73 2.55 -13.00
N LEU A 83 -19.66 2.06 -14.23
CA LEU A 83 -19.42 0.66 -14.54
C LEU A 83 -17.92 0.40 -14.58
N HIS A 84 -17.55 -0.78 -14.10
CA HIS A 84 -16.16 -1.22 -14.10
C HIS A 84 -15.69 -1.52 -15.55
N PRO A 85 -14.60 -0.92 -16.08
CA PRO A 85 -14.20 -1.09 -17.48
C PRO A 85 -13.85 -2.53 -17.91
N TYR A 86 -13.53 -3.38 -16.94
CA TYR A 86 -13.25 -4.81 -17.14
C TYR A 86 -14.26 -5.72 -16.43
N GLU A 87 -15.49 -5.23 -16.21
CA GLU A 87 -16.56 -5.99 -15.54
C GLU A 87 -16.80 -7.35 -16.21
N GLN A 88 -16.78 -7.41 -17.54
CA GLN A 88 -17.03 -8.64 -18.29
C GLN A 88 -15.93 -9.67 -18.07
N GLU A 89 -14.66 -9.25 -18.17
CA GLU A 89 -13.52 -10.13 -17.93
C GLU A 89 -13.49 -10.66 -16.49
N ILE A 90 -13.78 -9.80 -15.50
CA ILE A 90 -13.80 -10.21 -14.09
C ILE A 90 -14.98 -11.13 -13.81
N LYS A 91 -16.18 -10.85 -14.35
CA LYS A 91 -17.34 -11.76 -14.23
C LYS A 91 -17.04 -13.14 -14.81
N ALA A 92 -16.38 -13.22 -15.96
CA ALA A 92 -15.96 -14.50 -16.53
C ALA A 92 -15.05 -15.30 -15.58
N LEU A 93 -14.13 -14.62 -14.87
CA LEU A 93 -13.28 -15.24 -13.85
C LEU A 93 -14.04 -15.62 -12.58
N LEU A 94 -15.11 -14.89 -12.21
CA LEU A 94 -15.97 -15.26 -11.08
C LEU A 94 -16.82 -16.51 -11.37
N GLU A 95 -17.29 -16.64 -12.62
CA GLU A 95 -18.03 -17.81 -13.09
C GLU A 95 -17.14 -19.04 -13.25
N LYS A 96 -15.92 -18.84 -13.76
CA LYS A 96 -14.93 -19.90 -13.99
C LYS A 96 -13.56 -19.50 -13.44
N PRO A 97 -13.37 -19.58 -12.11
CA PRO A 97 -12.09 -19.22 -11.51
C PRO A 97 -10.96 -20.11 -12.03
N PRO A 98 -9.78 -19.54 -12.36
CA PRO A 98 -8.64 -20.32 -12.80
C PRO A 98 -8.19 -21.25 -11.67
N VAL A 99 -8.25 -22.56 -11.91
CA VAL A 99 -7.92 -23.59 -10.91
C VAL A 99 -6.44 -24.00 -11.00
N ASP A 100 -5.83 -23.83 -12.18
CA ASP A 100 -4.49 -24.29 -12.47
C ASP A 100 -3.44 -23.19 -12.20
N PHE A 101 -3.33 -22.80 -10.93
CA PHE A 101 -2.20 -22.00 -10.47
C PHE A 101 -0.98 -22.91 -10.34
N LYS A 102 -0.25 -23.10 -11.44
CA LYS A 102 1.04 -23.79 -11.44
C LYS A 102 2.16 -22.77 -11.34
N LEU A 103 2.45 -22.36 -10.10
CA LEU A 103 3.80 -21.88 -9.80
C LEU A 103 4.69 -23.10 -9.65
N ASP A 104 5.63 -23.29 -10.60
CA ASP A 104 6.58 -24.40 -10.50
C ASP A 104 7.36 -24.31 -9.19
N SER A 105 7.60 -25.46 -8.57
CA SER A 105 8.26 -25.60 -7.27
C SER A 105 9.77 -25.35 -7.30
N THR A 106 10.36 -25.20 -8.49
CA THR A 106 11.82 -25.10 -8.67
C THR A 106 12.29 -23.65 -8.76
N GLY A 107 13.37 -23.33 -8.05
CA GLY A 107 14.13 -22.08 -8.26
C GLY A 107 13.61 -20.84 -7.53
N TRP A 108 12.77 -20.97 -6.49
CA TRP A 108 12.45 -19.81 -5.66
C TRP A 108 13.67 -19.39 -4.83
N ASN A 109 14.09 -18.13 -4.97
CA ASN A 109 15.16 -17.62 -4.12
C ASN A 109 14.61 -17.40 -2.71
N SER A 110 15.13 -18.14 -1.73
CA SER A 110 14.62 -18.08 -0.34
C SER A 110 15.06 -16.82 0.41
N LYS A 111 16.01 -16.06 -0.15
CA LYS A 111 16.49 -14.81 0.43
C LYS A 111 16.32 -13.67 -0.56
N VAL A 112 15.74 -12.57 -0.08
CA VAL A 112 15.79 -11.28 -0.78
C VAL A 112 17.23 -11.01 -1.21
N SER A 113 17.43 -10.83 -2.51
CA SER A 113 18.73 -10.39 -3.03
C SER A 113 18.92 -8.93 -2.65
N SER A 114 20.17 -8.50 -2.38
CA SER A 114 20.44 -7.07 -2.25
C SER A 114 20.30 -6.29 -3.57
N SER A 115 19.99 -6.98 -4.68
CA SER A 115 19.74 -6.38 -5.99
C SER A 115 18.25 -6.26 -6.27
N TYR A 116 17.81 -5.04 -6.59
CA TYR A 116 16.52 -4.72 -7.19
C TYR A 116 16.75 -3.82 -8.41
N VAL A 117 15.77 -3.74 -9.30
CA VAL A 117 15.77 -2.80 -10.42
C VAL A 117 14.93 -1.58 -10.06
N TRP A 118 15.57 -0.41 -9.98
CA TRP A 118 14.87 0.86 -9.81
C TRP A 118 14.36 1.35 -11.16
N VAL A 119 13.03 1.50 -11.27
CA VAL A 119 12.35 1.93 -12.49
C VAL A 119 11.83 3.34 -12.28
N GLU A 120 12.40 4.32 -13.00
CA GLU A 120 12.03 5.73 -12.88
C GLU A 120 11.86 6.45 -14.22
N THR A 121 12.07 5.73 -15.34
CA THR A 121 11.89 6.26 -16.69
C THR A 121 10.87 5.47 -17.49
N GLU A 122 10.22 6.13 -18.46
CA GLU A 122 9.23 5.49 -19.33
C GLU A 122 9.82 4.33 -20.15
N SER A 123 11.11 4.39 -20.55
CA SER A 123 11.77 3.28 -21.26
C SER A 123 11.86 2.04 -20.39
N GLN A 124 12.37 2.18 -19.16
CA GLN A 124 12.46 1.08 -18.21
C GLN A 124 11.07 0.51 -17.89
N LEU A 125 10.05 1.37 -17.79
CA LEU A 125 8.67 0.94 -17.54
C LEU A 125 8.11 0.11 -18.70
N LYS A 126 8.44 0.45 -19.96
CA LYS A 126 8.07 -0.34 -21.14
C LYS A 126 8.77 -1.68 -21.17
N GLU A 127 10.08 -1.70 -20.91
CA GLU A 127 10.87 -2.93 -20.81
C GLU A 127 10.29 -3.87 -19.74
N LEU A 128 9.90 -3.31 -18.58
CA LEU A 128 9.23 -4.07 -17.53
C LEU A 128 7.86 -4.59 -18.00
N ALA A 129 7.03 -3.76 -18.64
CA ALA A 129 5.73 -4.20 -19.13
C ALA A 129 5.83 -5.36 -20.14
N ASP A 130 6.80 -5.29 -21.05
CA ASP A 130 7.09 -6.34 -22.02
C ASP A 130 7.56 -7.63 -21.30
N LEU A 131 8.43 -7.51 -20.29
CA LEU A 131 8.85 -8.64 -19.48
C LEU A 131 7.66 -9.29 -18.77
N LEU A 132 6.85 -8.50 -18.07
CA LEU A 132 5.68 -9.00 -17.31
C LEU A 132 4.63 -9.64 -18.23
N SER A 133 4.54 -9.24 -19.50
CA SER A 133 3.63 -9.87 -20.47
C SER A 133 3.99 -11.33 -20.79
N ASN A 134 5.21 -11.75 -20.49
CA ASN A 134 5.69 -13.12 -20.65
C ASN A 134 5.62 -13.95 -19.35
N GLU A 135 5.28 -13.32 -18.23
CA GLU A 135 5.13 -13.99 -16.94
C GLU A 135 3.77 -14.65 -16.81
N ARG A 136 3.70 -15.75 -16.05
CA ARG A 136 2.41 -16.36 -15.67
C ARG A 136 1.80 -15.68 -14.44
N ALA A 137 2.65 -15.18 -13.55
CA ALA A 137 2.24 -14.47 -12.37
C ALA A 137 3.36 -13.55 -11.87
N PHE A 138 2.99 -12.45 -11.23
CA PHE A 138 3.92 -11.56 -10.54
C PHE A 138 3.29 -11.01 -9.25
N GLY A 139 4.13 -10.83 -8.23
CA GLY A 139 3.77 -10.26 -6.94
C GLY A 139 3.72 -8.74 -7.06
N VAL A 140 2.78 -8.11 -6.37
CA VAL A 140 2.62 -6.66 -6.37
C VAL A 140 2.26 -6.18 -4.98
N ASP A 141 2.83 -5.05 -4.60
CA ASP A 141 2.42 -4.26 -3.45
C ASP A 141 2.45 -2.76 -3.82
N THR A 142 1.84 -1.90 -2.99
CA THR A 142 1.89 -0.45 -3.23
C THR A 142 2.09 0.34 -1.95
N GLU A 143 2.79 1.47 -2.07
CA GLU A 143 2.97 2.43 -0.97
C GLU A 143 2.30 3.75 -1.27
N GLN A 144 1.63 4.31 -0.26
CA GLN A 144 0.69 5.41 -0.42
C GLN A 144 1.07 6.60 0.46
N HIS A 145 0.77 7.82 0.01
CA HIS A 145 0.81 9.02 0.83
C HIS A 145 -0.48 9.83 0.80
N SER A 146 -1.10 10.05 1.97
CA SER A 146 -2.35 10.81 2.12
C SER A 146 -2.22 12.06 3.00
N LEU A 147 -1.21 12.17 3.88
CA LEU A 147 -1.13 13.27 4.84
C LEU A 147 -1.06 14.66 4.20
N ARG A 148 -0.35 14.80 3.07
CA ARG A 148 -0.21 16.07 2.31
C ARG A 148 -0.88 16.02 0.93
N SER A 149 -1.94 15.22 0.78
CA SER A 149 -2.74 15.09 -0.44
C SER A 149 -4.21 14.83 -0.12
N PHE A 150 -5.16 15.54 -0.73
CA PHE A 150 -6.58 15.40 -0.41
C PHE A 150 -7.11 13.97 -0.68
N LEU A 151 -6.97 13.49 -1.91
CA LEU A 151 -7.37 12.12 -2.27
C LEU A 151 -6.29 11.07 -2.00
N GLY A 152 -5.10 11.50 -1.59
CA GLY A 152 -3.91 10.65 -1.58
C GLY A 152 -3.26 10.48 -2.97
N PHE A 153 -2.12 9.82 -3.02
CA PHE A 153 -1.52 9.25 -4.24
C PHE A 153 -0.61 8.06 -3.90
N THR A 154 -0.42 7.15 -4.84
CA THR A 154 0.55 6.05 -4.77
C THR A 154 1.95 6.59 -5.06
N ALA A 155 2.88 6.36 -4.14
CA ALA A 155 4.24 6.89 -4.15
C ALA A 155 5.31 5.85 -4.54
N LEU A 156 4.98 4.55 -4.45
CA LEU A 156 5.81 3.46 -4.93
C LEU A 156 4.91 2.27 -5.32
N ILE A 157 5.33 1.51 -6.32
CA ILE A 157 4.78 0.17 -6.60
C ILE A 157 5.95 -0.80 -6.60
N GLN A 158 5.77 -1.94 -5.95
CA GLN A 158 6.73 -3.02 -5.93
C GLN A 158 6.21 -4.15 -6.79
N ILE A 159 7.06 -4.72 -7.64
CA ILE A 159 6.72 -5.85 -8.49
C ILE A 159 7.81 -6.90 -8.35
N SER A 160 7.42 -8.14 -8.10
CA SER A 160 8.36 -9.27 -8.04
C SER A 160 7.95 -10.36 -9.01
N THR A 161 8.87 -10.73 -9.89
CA THR A 161 8.74 -11.94 -10.70
C THR A 161 9.34 -13.12 -9.94
N ARG A 162 9.48 -14.27 -10.60
CA ARG A 162 10.19 -15.40 -10.01
C ARG A 162 11.70 -15.13 -9.81
N THR A 163 12.25 -14.19 -10.57
CA THR A 163 13.70 -14.02 -10.70
C THR A 163 14.22 -12.65 -10.27
N GLU A 164 13.39 -11.60 -10.32
CA GLU A 164 13.83 -10.23 -10.09
C GLU A 164 12.76 -9.38 -9.40
N ASP A 165 13.22 -8.42 -8.60
CA ASP A 165 12.39 -7.45 -7.90
C ASP A 165 12.55 -6.06 -8.55
N TYR A 166 11.45 -5.36 -8.73
CA TYR A 166 11.36 -4.04 -9.33
C TYR A 166 10.70 -3.08 -8.34
N LEU A 167 11.33 -1.92 -8.15
CA LEU A 167 10.78 -0.81 -7.38
C LEU A 167 10.49 0.34 -8.34
N LEU A 168 9.21 0.64 -8.54
CA LEU A 168 8.74 1.63 -9.50
C LEU A 168 8.49 2.96 -8.78
N ASP A 169 9.25 3.98 -9.13
CA ASP A 169 9.01 5.33 -8.65
C ASP A 169 7.77 5.93 -9.33
N THR A 170 6.59 5.71 -8.76
CA THR A 170 5.34 6.21 -9.32
C THR A 170 5.20 7.73 -9.25
N ILE A 171 6.04 8.43 -8.47
CA ILE A 171 6.11 9.89 -8.49
C ILE A 171 6.79 10.34 -9.79
N ALA A 172 7.95 9.76 -10.12
CA ALA A 172 8.66 10.06 -11.35
C ALA A 172 7.90 9.57 -12.59
N LEU A 173 7.25 8.40 -12.47
CA LEU A 173 6.52 7.73 -13.53
C LEU A 173 5.03 8.09 -13.58
N HIS A 174 4.54 9.05 -12.79
CA HIS A 174 3.11 9.33 -12.63
C HIS A 174 2.38 9.41 -13.98
N ASP A 175 2.97 10.13 -14.93
CA ASP A 175 2.41 10.33 -16.26
C ASP A 175 2.74 9.18 -17.24
N ALA A 176 3.55 8.18 -16.89
CA ALA A 176 3.90 7.04 -17.75
C ALA A 176 3.19 5.73 -17.36
N MET A 177 2.60 5.65 -16.17
CA MET A 177 2.01 4.42 -15.60
C MET A 177 0.97 3.73 -16.48
N ALA A 178 0.35 4.44 -17.42
CA ALA A 178 -0.58 3.86 -18.39
C ALA A 178 -0.01 2.67 -19.18
N VAL A 179 1.32 2.59 -19.31
CA VAL A 179 2.05 1.48 -19.95
C VAL A 179 1.75 0.13 -19.30
N LEU A 180 1.49 0.08 -17.99
CA LEU A 180 1.21 -1.17 -17.27
C LEU A 180 -0.24 -1.66 -17.40
N ARG A 181 -1.16 -0.83 -17.92
CA ARG A 181 -2.60 -1.19 -17.96
C ARG A 181 -2.87 -2.52 -18.68
N PRO A 182 -2.27 -2.82 -19.86
CA PRO A 182 -2.56 -4.08 -20.56
C PRO A 182 -2.19 -5.32 -19.74
N VAL A 183 -1.00 -5.33 -19.11
CA VAL A 183 -0.52 -6.50 -18.36
C VAL A 183 -1.28 -6.70 -17.04
N PHE A 184 -1.68 -5.62 -16.35
CA PHE A 184 -2.55 -5.72 -15.17
C PHE A 184 -3.97 -6.19 -15.51
N ALA A 185 -4.45 -5.91 -16.72
CA ALA A 185 -5.76 -6.32 -17.19
C ALA A 185 -5.79 -7.66 -17.95
N ASP A 186 -4.64 -8.31 -18.16
CA ASP A 186 -4.58 -9.60 -18.85
C ASP A 186 -5.13 -10.73 -17.95
N PRO A 187 -6.21 -11.44 -18.34
CA PRO A 187 -6.76 -12.54 -17.55
C PRO A 187 -5.84 -13.77 -17.49
N ASN A 188 -4.84 -13.90 -18.37
CA ASN A 188 -3.92 -15.05 -18.41
C ASN A 188 -2.74 -14.89 -17.45
N ILE A 189 -2.52 -13.68 -16.93
CA ILE A 189 -1.41 -13.36 -16.04
C ILE A 189 -1.98 -13.10 -14.66
N CYS A 190 -1.55 -13.83 -13.64
CA CYS A 190 -2.05 -13.57 -12.30
C CYS A 190 -1.26 -12.49 -11.58
N LYS A 191 -1.99 -11.53 -11.00
CA LYS A 191 -1.42 -10.55 -10.08
C LYS A 191 -1.59 -11.08 -8.67
N VAL A 192 -0.49 -11.28 -7.95
CA VAL A 192 -0.54 -11.75 -6.56
C VAL A 192 -0.35 -10.57 -5.62
N PHE A 193 -1.29 -10.36 -4.73
CA PHE A 193 -1.25 -9.30 -3.71
C PHE A 193 -1.47 -9.89 -2.31
N HIS A 194 -1.32 -9.04 -1.30
CA HIS A 194 -1.75 -9.31 0.05
C HIS A 194 -2.69 -8.21 0.57
N GLY A 195 -3.99 -8.50 0.68
CA GLY A 195 -4.96 -7.53 1.18
C GLY A 195 -5.20 -6.34 0.24
N ALA A 196 -5.44 -6.63 -1.04
CA ALA A 196 -5.46 -5.67 -2.16
C ALA A 196 -6.67 -4.72 -2.19
N ASP A 197 -7.51 -4.73 -1.15
CA ASP A 197 -8.78 -3.99 -1.11
C ASP A 197 -8.57 -2.49 -1.40
N ASN A 198 -7.50 -1.89 -0.86
CA ASN A 198 -7.17 -0.49 -1.13
C ASN A 198 -6.31 -0.31 -2.39
N ASP A 199 -5.38 -1.22 -2.65
CA ASP A 199 -4.46 -1.15 -3.79
C ASP A 199 -5.21 -1.07 -5.12
N VAL A 200 -6.26 -1.88 -5.28
CA VAL A 200 -7.12 -1.83 -6.47
C VAL A 200 -7.73 -0.45 -6.67
N LEU A 201 -8.17 0.22 -5.60
CA LEU A 201 -8.75 1.55 -5.67
C LEU A 201 -7.70 2.63 -5.98
N TRP A 202 -6.52 2.53 -5.38
CA TRP A 202 -5.43 3.49 -5.60
C TRP A 202 -4.89 3.42 -7.02
N LEU A 203 -4.69 2.21 -7.56
CA LEU A 203 -4.26 1.99 -8.95
C LEU A 203 -5.27 2.54 -9.96
N GLN A 204 -6.56 2.42 -9.67
CA GLN A 204 -7.62 3.03 -10.48
C GLN A 204 -7.58 4.56 -10.41
N ARG A 205 -7.55 5.12 -9.20
CA ARG A 205 -7.53 6.56 -8.92
C ARG A 205 -6.38 7.27 -9.62
N ASP A 206 -5.17 6.75 -9.44
CA ASP A 206 -3.95 7.44 -9.83
C ASP A 206 -3.55 7.16 -11.27
N PHE A 207 -3.83 5.95 -11.79
CA PHE A 207 -3.26 5.50 -13.06
C PHE A 207 -4.26 4.90 -14.05
N HIS A 208 -5.54 4.75 -13.69
CA HIS A 208 -6.53 3.92 -14.42
C HIS A 208 -5.99 2.51 -14.70
N ILE A 209 -5.21 1.96 -13.76
CA ILE A 209 -4.81 0.55 -13.79
C ILE A 209 -5.92 -0.25 -13.11
N TYR A 210 -6.41 -1.27 -13.80
CA TYR A 210 -7.43 -2.19 -13.30
C TYR A 210 -6.85 -3.60 -13.32
N ILE A 211 -7.19 -4.38 -12.30
CA ILE A 211 -6.65 -5.73 -12.14
C ILE A 211 -7.68 -6.74 -12.61
N VAL A 212 -7.25 -7.67 -13.47
CA VAL A 212 -8.04 -8.83 -13.89
C VAL A 212 -7.22 -10.07 -13.57
N ASN A 213 -7.80 -11.11 -12.97
CA ASN A 213 -7.06 -12.28 -12.46
C ASN A 213 -6.11 -11.92 -11.29
N LEU A 214 -6.72 -11.68 -10.13
CA LEU A 214 -6.04 -11.44 -8.86
C LEU A 214 -6.05 -12.70 -8.00
N PHE A 215 -4.92 -12.99 -7.35
CA PHE A 215 -4.85 -13.90 -6.20
C PHE A 215 -4.39 -13.12 -4.97
N ASP A 216 -5.27 -13.03 -3.98
CA ASP A 216 -5.03 -12.31 -2.74
C ASP A 216 -4.76 -13.30 -1.61
N THR A 217 -3.52 -13.26 -1.11
CA THR A 217 -3.05 -14.16 -0.05
C THR A 217 -3.79 -13.96 1.27
N ALA A 218 -4.30 -12.76 1.57
CA ALA A 218 -5.12 -12.52 2.76
C ALA A 218 -6.50 -13.17 2.63
N LYS A 219 -7.11 -13.17 1.43
CA LYS A 219 -8.38 -13.89 1.19
C LYS A 219 -8.18 -15.41 1.24
N ALA A 220 -7.05 -15.92 0.75
CA ALA A 220 -6.69 -17.33 0.92
C ALA A 220 -6.57 -17.72 2.40
N CYS A 221 -5.95 -16.86 3.24
CA CYS A 221 -5.91 -17.06 4.68
C CYS A 221 -7.29 -17.11 5.34
N GLU A 222 -8.24 -16.27 4.90
CA GLU A 222 -9.62 -16.30 5.39
C GLU A 222 -10.31 -17.62 5.05
N VAL A 223 -10.12 -18.12 3.83
CA VAL A 223 -10.66 -19.41 3.39
C VAL A 223 -10.08 -20.58 4.19
N LEU A 224 -8.77 -20.55 4.46
CA LEU A 224 -8.08 -21.52 5.32
C LEU A 224 -8.36 -21.34 6.82
N SER A 225 -9.09 -20.29 7.22
CA SER A 225 -9.30 -19.94 8.64
C SER A 225 -7.98 -19.84 9.44
N LYS A 226 -6.93 -19.27 8.83
CA LYS A 226 -5.63 -19.05 9.49
C LYS A 226 -5.81 -18.14 10.72
N PRO A 227 -5.00 -18.31 11.79
CA PRO A 227 -5.13 -17.55 13.03
C PRO A 227 -4.87 -16.04 12.83
N GLN A 228 -4.08 -15.69 11.83
CA GLN A 228 -3.83 -14.32 11.41
C GLN A 228 -3.77 -14.27 9.88
N LYS A 229 -3.98 -13.07 9.32
CA LYS A 229 -3.98 -12.83 7.87
C LYS A 229 -3.10 -11.66 7.44
N SER A 230 -2.18 -11.18 8.28
CA SER A 230 -1.27 -10.08 7.93
C SER A 230 -0.03 -10.59 7.19
N LEU A 231 0.55 -9.78 6.31
CA LEU A 231 1.73 -10.16 5.52
C LEU A 231 2.90 -10.55 6.43
N ALA A 232 3.14 -9.78 7.50
CA ALA A 232 4.16 -10.09 8.50
C ALA A 232 3.99 -11.49 9.12
N TYR A 233 2.75 -11.92 9.37
CA TYR A 233 2.48 -13.28 9.86
C TYR A 233 2.82 -14.34 8.82
N LEU A 234 2.51 -14.11 7.54
CA LEU A 234 2.80 -15.05 6.46
C LEU A 234 4.30 -15.13 6.15
N LEU A 235 4.99 -13.99 6.18
CA LEU A 235 6.44 -13.91 6.06
C LEU A 235 7.15 -14.69 7.16
N GLU A 236 6.74 -14.53 8.41
CA GLU A 236 7.29 -15.30 9.52
C GLU A 236 6.96 -16.79 9.36
N THR A 237 5.70 -17.13 9.09
CA THR A 237 5.21 -18.52 9.05
C THR A 237 5.83 -19.33 7.91
N TYR A 238 5.90 -18.78 6.70
CA TYR A 238 6.35 -19.52 5.53
C TYR A 238 7.82 -19.28 5.18
N CYS A 239 8.37 -18.11 5.53
CA CYS A 239 9.69 -17.68 5.09
C CYS A 239 10.68 -17.49 6.25
N GLY A 240 10.21 -17.46 7.51
CA GLY A 240 11.05 -17.15 8.68
C GLY A 240 11.56 -15.70 8.68
N ILE A 241 10.88 -14.79 7.99
CA ILE A 241 11.27 -13.39 7.83
C ILE A 241 10.47 -12.50 8.78
N TYR A 242 11.16 -11.58 9.45
CA TYR A 242 10.59 -10.60 10.37
C TYR A 242 10.61 -9.21 9.74
N THR A 243 9.45 -8.57 9.64
CA THR A 243 9.35 -7.21 9.07
C THR A 243 9.07 -6.16 10.13
N ASN A 244 9.65 -4.97 9.93
CA ASN A 244 9.41 -3.82 10.78
C ASN A 244 8.15 -3.06 10.35
N LYS A 245 7.03 -3.30 11.03
CA LYS A 245 5.72 -2.66 10.76
C LYS A 245 5.73 -1.12 10.87
N LEU A 246 6.76 -0.51 11.46
CA LEU A 246 6.84 0.95 11.55
C LEU A 246 7.03 1.61 10.18
N LEU A 247 7.67 0.92 9.24
CA LEU A 247 7.99 1.45 7.91
C LEU A 247 6.74 1.66 7.03
N GLN A 248 5.65 0.95 7.31
CA GLN A 248 4.34 1.14 6.66
C GLN A 248 3.80 2.57 6.80
N ARG A 249 4.24 3.32 7.82
CA ARG A 249 3.78 4.70 8.12
C ARG A 249 4.80 5.78 7.78
N GLU A 250 5.92 5.40 7.15
CA GLU A 250 6.95 6.36 6.75
C GLU A 250 6.48 7.24 5.59
N ASP A 251 7.21 8.34 5.37
CA ASP A 251 6.90 9.25 4.29
C ASP A 251 7.48 8.75 2.96
N TRP A 252 6.71 7.92 2.25
CA TRP A 252 7.07 7.33 0.95
C TRP A 252 7.29 8.33 -0.20
N ARG A 253 7.10 9.63 0.06
CA ARG A 253 7.44 10.70 -0.88
C ARG A 253 8.93 11.03 -0.92
N GLN A 254 9.68 10.62 0.11
CA GLN A 254 11.10 10.96 0.24
C GLN A 254 11.90 10.42 -0.94
N ARG A 255 12.84 11.23 -1.44
CA ARG A 255 13.82 10.81 -2.45
C ARG A 255 15.21 11.38 -2.12
N PRO A 256 16.28 10.56 -2.15
CA PRO A 256 16.25 9.10 -2.29
C PRO A 256 15.59 8.43 -1.09
N LEU A 257 15.03 7.23 -1.28
CA LEU A 257 14.53 6.39 -0.18
C LEU A 257 15.69 5.90 0.70
N SER A 258 15.42 5.68 1.98
CA SER A 258 16.41 5.09 2.88
C SER A 258 16.63 3.61 2.54
N ALA A 259 17.79 3.06 2.92
CA ALA A 259 18.08 1.63 2.73
C ALA A 259 17.04 0.72 3.40
N GLU A 260 16.56 1.11 4.58
CA GLU A 260 15.52 0.37 5.32
C GLU A 260 14.17 0.37 4.57
N MET A 261 13.80 1.51 3.97
CA MET A 261 12.58 1.59 3.15
C MET A 261 12.68 0.76 1.87
N LEU A 262 13.86 0.73 1.24
CA LEU A 262 14.11 -0.07 0.04
C LEU A 262 14.03 -1.57 0.34
N GLU A 263 14.67 -2.02 1.43
CA GLU A 263 14.62 -3.42 1.86
C GLU A 263 13.19 -3.84 2.26
N TYR A 264 12.47 -2.96 2.96
CA TYR A 264 11.07 -3.18 3.31
C TYR A 264 10.18 -3.32 2.06
N ALA A 265 10.24 -2.34 1.16
CA ALA A 265 9.46 -2.33 -0.07
C ALA A 265 9.73 -3.60 -0.90
N GLN A 266 11.01 -3.94 -1.08
CA GLN A 266 11.38 -5.16 -1.80
C GLN A 266 10.80 -6.40 -1.14
N THR A 267 10.89 -6.51 0.19
CA THR A 267 10.42 -7.68 0.95
C THR A 267 8.92 -7.92 0.80
N ASP A 268 8.12 -6.85 0.78
CA ASP A 268 6.65 -6.94 0.76
C ASP A 268 6.12 -7.56 -0.54
N ALA A 269 6.81 -7.39 -1.68
CA ALA A 269 6.47 -8.08 -2.93
C ALA A 269 7.27 -9.38 -3.15
N HIS A 270 8.55 -9.42 -2.73
CA HIS A 270 9.49 -10.49 -3.06
C HIS A 270 8.95 -11.87 -2.72
N TYR A 271 8.33 -12.05 -1.56
CA TYR A 271 7.89 -13.36 -1.09
C TYR A 271 6.46 -13.74 -1.51
N LEU A 272 5.72 -12.84 -2.16
CA LEU A 272 4.28 -13.03 -2.40
C LEU A 272 3.98 -14.27 -3.23
N LEU A 273 4.72 -14.54 -4.31
CA LEU A 273 4.39 -15.72 -5.12
C LEU A 273 4.71 -17.03 -4.40
N TYR A 274 5.76 -17.07 -3.57
CA TYR A 274 6.04 -18.24 -2.74
C TYR A 274 4.97 -18.46 -1.68
N ILE A 275 4.56 -17.39 -0.98
CA ILE A 275 3.46 -17.45 -0.01
C ILE A 275 2.17 -17.90 -0.69
N ALA A 276 1.85 -17.36 -1.87
CA ALA A 276 0.69 -17.79 -2.65
C ALA A 276 0.76 -19.28 -3.00
N ARG A 277 1.92 -19.77 -3.46
CA ARG A 277 2.13 -21.20 -3.73
C ARG A 277 1.86 -22.06 -2.50
N CYS A 278 2.44 -21.72 -1.35
CA CYS A 278 2.23 -22.46 -0.09
C CYS A 278 0.75 -22.47 0.31
N LEU A 279 0.07 -21.32 0.24
CA LEU A 279 -1.36 -21.23 0.54
C LEU A 279 -2.20 -22.07 -0.42
N ILE A 280 -1.86 -22.09 -1.70
CA ILE A 280 -2.56 -22.91 -2.70
C ILE A 280 -2.34 -24.40 -2.45
N GLU A 281 -1.14 -24.82 -2.07
CA GLU A 281 -0.86 -26.21 -1.68
C GLU A 281 -1.69 -26.63 -0.46
N GLU A 282 -1.81 -25.76 0.55
CA GLU A 282 -2.68 -26.02 1.69
C GLU A 282 -4.17 -26.07 1.32
N LEU A 283 -4.64 -25.15 0.48
CA LEU A 283 -6.02 -25.16 -0.02
C LEU A 283 -6.33 -26.46 -0.77
N ARG A 284 -5.39 -26.95 -1.61
CA ARG A 284 -5.51 -28.23 -2.31
C ARG A 284 -5.53 -29.42 -1.35
N GLN A 285 -4.75 -29.38 -0.28
CA GLN A 285 -4.77 -30.44 0.72
C GLN A 285 -6.13 -30.48 1.43
N HIS A 286 -6.70 -29.32 1.77
CA HIS A 286 -8.06 -29.20 2.30
C HIS A 286 -9.14 -29.71 1.33
N ASP A 287 -8.97 -29.49 0.01
CA ASP A 287 -9.86 -30.05 -1.01
C ASP A 287 -9.84 -31.59 -0.96
N ILE A 288 -8.66 -32.20 -0.82
CA ILE A 288 -8.49 -33.66 -0.77
C ILE A 288 -9.10 -34.23 0.51
N ASP A 289 -8.79 -33.65 1.66
CA ASP A 289 -9.19 -34.17 2.98
C ASP A 289 -10.72 -34.11 3.18
N ASN A 290 -11.40 -33.13 2.60
CA ASN A 290 -12.84 -32.94 2.70
C ASN A 290 -13.65 -33.57 1.54
N SER A 291 -12.99 -34.32 0.65
CA SER A 291 -13.61 -34.89 -0.56
C SER A 291 -14.45 -36.17 -0.37
N THR A 292 -14.78 -36.52 0.88
CA THR A 292 -15.44 -37.79 1.26
C THR A 292 -16.97 -37.80 1.10
N SER A 293 -17.59 -36.67 0.76
CA SER A 293 -19.04 -36.53 0.51
C SER A 293 -19.35 -36.43 -1.00
N LEU A 294 -20.40 -37.11 -1.46
CA LEU A 294 -20.71 -37.32 -2.89
C LEU A 294 -21.43 -36.16 -3.59
N ASP A 295 -21.96 -35.14 -2.89
CA ASP A 295 -22.84 -34.15 -3.56
C ASP A 295 -22.41 -32.67 -3.50
N GLU A 296 -21.50 -32.23 -2.62
CA GLU A 296 -21.00 -30.85 -2.61
C GLU A 296 -19.56 -30.81 -2.09
N LYS A 297 -18.57 -30.95 -2.97
CA LYS A 297 -17.16 -30.78 -2.56
C LYS A 297 -16.83 -29.29 -2.51
N PRO A 298 -16.49 -28.71 -1.33
CA PRO A 298 -15.95 -27.37 -1.30
C PRO A 298 -14.62 -27.36 -2.06
N HIS A 299 -14.53 -26.50 -3.09
CA HIS A 299 -13.29 -26.23 -3.80
C HIS A 299 -12.64 -24.99 -3.20
N TYR A 300 -11.85 -25.17 -2.15
CA TYR A 300 -11.17 -24.12 -1.39
C TYR A 300 -10.28 -23.25 -2.29
N VAL A 301 -9.57 -23.84 -3.27
CA VAL A 301 -8.78 -23.08 -4.25
C VAL A 301 -9.67 -22.16 -5.09
N VAL A 302 -10.82 -22.68 -5.55
CA VAL A 302 -11.80 -21.93 -6.35
C VAL A 302 -12.40 -20.81 -5.52
N GLU A 303 -12.75 -21.07 -4.26
CA GLU A 303 -13.32 -20.07 -3.37
C GLU A 303 -12.33 -18.95 -3.03
N ALA A 304 -11.06 -19.29 -2.73
CA ALA A 304 -10.02 -18.29 -2.52
C ALA A 304 -9.85 -17.40 -3.76
N THR A 305 -9.73 -18.01 -4.94
CA THR A 305 -9.59 -17.30 -6.22
C THR A 305 -10.81 -16.43 -6.52
N ARG A 306 -12.03 -16.92 -6.24
CA ARG A 306 -13.28 -16.17 -6.41
C ARG A 306 -13.31 -14.95 -5.49
N ARG A 307 -12.98 -15.11 -4.19
CA ARG A 307 -12.90 -13.99 -3.24
C ARG A 307 -11.84 -12.97 -3.62
N SER A 308 -10.71 -13.41 -4.16
CA SER A 308 -9.68 -12.52 -4.70
C SER A 308 -10.21 -11.70 -5.87
N ASN A 309 -10.81 -12.34 -6.87
CA ASN A 309 -11.35 -11.63 -8.04
C ASN A 309 -12.58 -10.75 -7.70
N MET A 310 -13.29 -11.02 -6.59
CA MET A 310 -14.33 -10.11 -6.10
C MET A 310 -13.77 -8.74 -5.70
N ILE A 311 -12.51 -8.66 -5.23
CA ILE A 311 -11.85 -7.37 -4.94
C ILE A 311 -11.72 -6.56 -6.24
N CYS A 312 -11.40 -7.21 -7.36
CA CYS A 312 -11.25 -6.54 -8.65
C CYS A 312 -12.54 -5.88 -9.15
N MET A 313 -13.72 -6.28 -8.66
CA MET A 313 -14.99 -5.64 -9.01
C MET A 313 -15.18 -4.27 -8.34
N GLN A 314 -14.33 -3.90 -7.38
CA GLN A 314 -14.40 -2.59 -6.76
C GLN A 314 -14.11 -1.48 -7.77
N VAL A 315 -14.83 -0.38 -7.64
CA VAL A 315 -14.74 0.79 -8.52
C VAL A 315 -14.39 1.98 -7.63
N TYR A 316 -13.27 2.65 -7.90
CA TYR A 316 -12.90 3.85 -7.16
C TYR A 316 -13.95 4.94 -7.33
N THR A 317 -14.54 5.35 -6.21
CA THR A 317 -15.43 6.49 -6.13
C THR A 317 -14.83 7.54 -5.21
N LYS A 318 -15.03 8.81 -5.55
CA LYS A 318 -14.73 9.90 -4.61
C LYS A 318 -15.84 9.95 -3.57
N GLU A 319 -15.46 10.09 -2.32
CA GLU A 319 -16.40 10.49 -1.27
C GLU A 319 -16.80 11.94 -1.54
N ILE A 320 -18.01 12.12 -2.07
CA ILE A 320 -18.58 13.43 -2.40
C ILE A 320 -19.78 13.63 -1.49
N ASP A 321 -19.65 14.55 -0.54
CA ASP A 321 -20.80 15.05 0.21
C ASP A 321 -21.68 15.92 -0.71
N LEU A 322 -23.00 15.90 -0.50
CA LEU A 322 -23.94 16.80 -1.18
C LEU A 322 -23.57 18.27 -0.90
N TYR A 323 -23.10 18.54 0.32
CA TYR A 323 -22.54 19.82 0.73
C TYR A 323 -21.15 19.60 1.35
N PRO A 324 -20.11 20.33 0.94
CA PRO A 324 -18.75 20.11 1.43
C PRO A 324 -18.67 20.11 2.96
N GLY A 325 -18.09 19.05 3.54
CA GLY A 325 -17.89 18.93 4.98
C GLY A 325 -19.15 18.58 5.79
N GLU A 326 -20.26 18.25 5.15
CA GLU A 326 -21.51 17.88 5.81
C GLU A 326 -21.38 16.63 6.68
N ALA A 327 -20.71 15.57 6.18
CA ALA A 327 -20.52 14.34 6.93
C ALA A 327 -19.66 14.60 8.18
N ALA A 328 -18.59 15.38 8.02
CA ALA A 328 -17.72 15.79 9.12
C ALA A 328 -18.46 16.64 10.15
N ALA A 329 -19.24 17.63 9.71
CA ALA A 329 -20.05 18.46 10.59
C ALA A 329 -21.06 17.59 11.35
N SER A 330 -21.80 16.74 10.66
CA SER A 330 -22.81 15.86 11.27
C SER A 330 -22.19 14.90 12.30
N SER A 331 -21.00 14.36 12.02
CA SER A 331 -20.24 13.53 12.97
C SER A 331 -19.76 14.29 14.22
N ILE A 332 -19.33 15.54 14.06
CA ILE A 332 -18.93 16.37 15.21
C ILE A 332 -20.15 16.73 16.04
N LEU A 333 -21.24 17.13 15.38
CA LEU A 333 -22.47 17.55 16.02
C LEU A 333 -23.11 16.40 16.80
N SER A 334 -23.19 15.20 16.22
CA SER A 334 -23.77 14.03 16.91
C SER A 334 -22.99 13.59 18.15
N ARG A 335 -21.69 13.88 18.22
CA ARG A 335 -20.83 13.53 19.37
C ARG A 335 -20.87 14.56 20.50
N HIS A 336 -21.22 15.82 20.20
CA HIS A 336 -21.03 16.94 21.13
C HIS A 336 -22.28 17.77 21.40
N PHE A 337 -23.35 17.58 20.63
CA PHE A 337 -24.62 18.30 20.81
C PHE A 337 -25.73 17.29 21.04
N ASP A 338 -26.34 17.33 22.23
CA ASP A 338 -27.56 16.58 22.52
C ASP A 338 -28.74 17.21 21.79
N VAL A 339 -29.61 16.37 21.23
CA VAL A 339 -30.84 16.76 20.49
C VAL A 339 -31.82 17.52 21.40
N HIS A 340 -31.59 17.56 22.71
CA HIS A 340 -32.51 18.14 23.70
C HIS A 340 -32.12 19.55 24.20
N GLU A 341 -30.99 20.14 23.78
CA GLU A 341 -30.66 21.52 24.12
C GLU A 341 -31.23 22.53 23.09
N GLY A 342 -32.53 22.80 23.19
CA GLY A 342 -33.26 23.78 22.37
C GLY A 342 -33.00 25.25 22.72
N SER A 343 -31.73 25.67 22.85
CA SER A 343 -31.37 27.09 23.05
C SER A 343 -30.87 27.75 21.75
N SER A 344 -31.11 29.05 21.57
CA SER A 344 -30.64 29.79 20.37
C SER A 344 -29.11 29.74 20.22
N THR A 345 -28.38 29.72 21.34
CA THR A 345 -26.92 29.60 21.38
C THR A 345 -26.42 28.23 20.90
N SER A 346 -27.23 27.17 21.03
CA SER A 346 -26.94 25.86 20.46
C SER A 346 -26.98 25.91 18.92
N SER A 347 -27.98 26.59 18.36
CA SER A 347 -28.13 26.77 16.90
C SER A 347 -26.97 27.53 16.26
N GLU A 348 -26.53 28.65 16.86
CA GLU A 348 -25.39 29.43 16.35
C GLU A 348 -24.07 28.64 16.36
N LYS A 349 -23.83 27.85 17.41
CA LYS A 349 -22.66 26.97 17.48
C LYS A 349 -22.71 25.86 16.44
N GLN A 350 -23.89 25.29 16.19
CA GLN A 350 -24.08 24.27 15.15
C GLN A 350 -23.80 24.83 13.75
N ASP A 351 -24.29 26.04 13.44
CA ASP A 351 -23.99 26.74 12.19
C ASP A 351 -22.49 26.98 12.02
N LEU A 352 -21.82 27.44 13.09
CA LEU A 352 -20.37 27.67 13.06
C LEU A 352 -19.60 26.38 12.76
N VAL A 353 -19.98 25.25 13.36
CA VAL A 353 -19.36 23.93 13.06
C VAL A 353 -19.54 23.58 11.59
N ARG A 354 -20.75 23.72 11.04
CA ARG A 354 -21.02 23.44 9.61
C ARG A 354 -20.16 24.31 8.69
N ARG A 355 -20.09 25.61 8.97
CA ARG A 355 -19.29 26.57 8.19
C ARG A 355 -17.80 26.29 8.28
N LEU A 356 -17.28 25.91 9.44
CA LEU A 356 -15.88 25.53 9.62
C LEU A 356 -15.55 24.23 8.89
N CYS A 357 -16.42 23.22 8.94
CA CYS A 357 -16.25 21.98 8.17
C CYS A 357 -16.29 22.24 6.66
N THR A 358 -17.23 23.07 6.20
CA THR A 358 -17.33 23.49 4.80
C THR A 358 -16.05 24.21 4.37
N TRP A 359 -15.60 25.20 5.14
CA TRP A 359 -14.38 25.95 4.87
C TRP A 359 -13.17 25.02 4.82
N ARG A 360 -13.03 24.09 5.77
CA ARG A 360 -11.93 23.12 5.79
C ARG A 360 -11.92 22.31 4.49
N GLU A 361 -13.06 21.78 4.08
CA GLU A 361 -13.13 20.92 2.89
C GLU A 361 -12.76 21.69 1.62
N LEU A 362 -13.29 22.91 1.47
CA LEU A 362 -12.99 23.79 0.33
C LEU A 362 -11.52 24.25 0.27
N MET A 363 -10.84 24.36 1.42
CA MET A 363 -9.45 24.79 1.48
C MET A 363 -8.45 23.64 1.30
N VAL A 364 -8.87 22.40 1.61
CA VAL A 364 -8.02 21.21 1.48
C VAL A 364 -8.14 20.59 0.08
N SER A 365 -9.33 20.67 -0.55
CA SER A 365 -9.55 20.31 -1.96
C SER A 365 -8.76 21.23 -2.89
#